data_AF-A0A6G0HE49-F1
#
_entry.id   AF-A0A6G0HE49-F1
#
_cell.length_a   1.000
_cell.length_b   1.000
_cell.length_c   1.000
_cell.angle_alpha   90.00
_cell.angle_beta   90.00
_cell.angle_gamma   90.00
#
_symmetry.space_group_name_H-M   'P 1'
#
loop_
_entity.id
_entity.type
_entity.pdbx_description
1 polymer ?
#
loop_
_entity_poly.entity_id
_entity_poly.type
_entity_poly.pdbx_seq_one_letter_code
_entity_poly.pdbx_strand_id
1 'polypeptide(L)'
;MGSGQSSEKLHCNRYLNGQGPPSLVQQANEGLNGTHRALNSCQPEGQMTWVILQRDLPGFPDDNTLQLSYIFPDGIQMEKHPHPGQPYAGLRLCAYLPDNREGRRVLKLLDKAFHQQLLFTVATNEDGEDMVTTGFIPLKTQPEGGYKVDGYPDSEYLKAVRKLLKDKGVE
;
A
#
# COMPACT_ATOMS: atom_id res chain seq x y z
N MET A 1 -51.30 25.10 -18.31
CA MET A 1 -51.24 25.20 -16.83
C MET A 1 -51.70 23.86 -16.27
N GLY A 2 -50.93 22.91 -15.76
CA GLY A 2 -49.50 22.72 -15.53
C GLY A 2 -49.31 21.29 -15.01
N SER A 3 -48.08 20.77 -15.18
CA SER A 3 -47.38 19.78 -14.33
C SER A 3 -48.06 18.40 -14.12
N GLY A 4 -47.52 17.26 -14.58
CA GLY A 4 -46.11 16.87 -14.72
C GLY A 4 -45.52 16.44 -13.38
N GLN A 5 -45.15 15.15 -13.29
CA GLN A 5 -44.34 14.41 -12.27
C GLN A 5 -45.13 13.22 -11.69
N SER A 6 -45.05 12.02 -12.29
CA SER A 6 -43.91 11.08 -12.27
C SER A 6 -43.56 10.64 -10.85
N SER A 7 -44.25 9.61 -10.37
CA SER A 7 -43.80 8.82 -9.21
C SER A 7 -42.75 7.84 -9.71
N GLU A 8 -41.50 8.28 -9.79
CA GLU A 8 -40.36 7.38 -9.97
C GLU A 8 -40.16 6.58 -8.69
N LYS A 9 -40.78 5.40 -8.66
CA LYS A 9 -40.35 4.31 -7.79
C LYS A 9 -38.94 3.94 -8.22
N LEU A 10 -37.94 4.29 -7.40
CA LEU A 10 -36.58 3.79 -7.52
C LEU A 10 -36.60 2.26 -7.32
N HIS A 11 -36.83 1.54 -8.42
CA HIS A 11 -36.58 0.11 -8.50
C HIS A 11 -35.11 -0.06 -8.83
N CYS A 12 -34.29 -0.35 -7.81
CA CYS A 12 -32.91 -0.77 -8.00
C CYS A 12 -32.88 -2.13 -8.71
N ASN A 13 -32.97 -2.13 -10.03
CA ASN A 13 -32.88 -3.33 -10.87
C ASN A 13 -31.43 -3.80 -11.06
N ARG A 14 -30.59 -3.79 -10.02
CA ARG A 14 -29.15 -4.09 -10.19
C ARG A 14 -28.80 -5.59 -10.10
N TYR A 15 -29.70 -6.48 -9.69
CA TYR A 15 -29.36 -7.90 -9.54
C TYR A 15 -30.45 -8.88 -10.01
N LEU A 16 -31.05 -8.62 -11.17
CA LEU A 16 -32.10 -9.49 -11.72
C LEU A 16 -31.59 -10.81 -12.34
N ASN A 17 -30.27 -11.05 -12.41
CA ASN A 17 -29.70 -12.26 -13.03
C ASN A 17 -28.96 -13.18 -12.05
N GLY A 18 -29.16 -13.05 -10.74
CA GLY A 18 -28.57 -13.97 -9.74
C GLY A 18 -27.04 -13.94 -9.62
N GLN A 19 -26.37 -13.01 -10.31
CA GLN A 19 -24.96 -12.70 -10.08
C GLN A 19 -24.88 -11.47 -9.19
N GLY A 20 -24.70 -11.71 -7.88
CA GLY A 20 -24.19 -10.69 -6.98
C GLY A 20 -22.79 -10.24 -7.42
N PRO A 21 -22.25 -9.15 -6.85
CA PRO A 21 -20.87 -8.76 -7.13
C PRO A 21 -19.95 -9.97 -6.88
N PRO A 22 -19.02 -10.28 -7.81
CA PRO A 22 -18.13 -11.42 -7.68
C PRO A 22 -17.37 -11.32 -6.35
N SER A 23 -17.16 -12.47 -5.71
CA SER A 23 -16.42 -12.52 -4.44
C SER A 23 -15.01 -11.94 -4.61
N LEU A 24 -14.42 -11.41 -3.54
CA LEU A 24 -13.02 -10.94 -3.53
C LEU A 24 -12.04 -12.01 -4.06
N VAL A 25 -12.40 -13.29 -3.91
CA VAL A 25 -11.64 -14.44 -4.43
C VAL A 25 -11.78 -14.60 -5.95
N GLN A 26 -12.94 -14.29 -6.54
CA GLN A 26 -13.12 -14.28 -7.99
C GLN A 26 -12.45 -13.06 -8.64
N GLN A 27 -12.49 -11.90 -7.98
CA GLN A 27 -11.75 -10.71 -8.44
C GLN A 27 -10.23 -10.91 -8.41
N ALA A 28 -9.72 -11.76 -7.49
CA ALA A 28 -8.32 -12.13 -7.45
C ALA A 28 -7.90 -13.12 -8.55
N ASN A 29 -8.83 -13.94 -9.06
CA ASN A 29 -8.52 -15.03 -10.01
C ASN A 29 -8.75 -14.68 -11.48
N GLU A 30 -9.53 -13.65 -11.82
CA GLU A 30 -9.66 -13.16 -13.20
C GLU A 30 -8.47 -12.29 -13.68
N GLY A 31 -7.49 -12.03 -12.80
CA GLY A 31 -6.25 -11.32 -13.13
C GLY A 31 -5.13 -12.19 -13.72
N LEU A 32 -5.34 -13.49 -13.90
CA LEU A 32 -4.32 -14.44 -14.37
C LEU A 32 -4.61 -14.93 -15.79
N ASN A 33 -4.61 -14.02 -16.76
CA ASN A 33 -4.35 -14.43 -18.14
C ASN A 33 -3.67 -13.33 -18.94
N GLY A 34 -2.44 -13.61 -19.37
CA GLY A 34 -1.74 -12.83 -20.39
C GLY A 34 -0.60 -11.97 -19.86
N THR A 35 0.60 -12.36 -20.26
CA THR A 35 1.87 -11.62 -20.20
C THR A 35 2.49 -11.47 -18.83
N HIS A 36 3.75 -11.92 -18.71
CA HIS A 36 4.71 -11.42 -17.73
C HIS A 36 4.71 -9.90 -17.80
N ARG A 37 3.83 -9.24 -17.05
CA ARG A 37 3.82 -7.80 -16.93
C ARG A 37 5.12 -7.49 -16.22
N ALA A 38 6.08 -6.97 -16.96
CA ALA A 38 7.30 -6.41 -16.41
C ALA A 38 6.95 -5.70 -15.10
N LEU A 39 7.66 -6.04 -14.02
CA LEU A 39 7.64 -5.31 -12.76
C LEU A 39 8.03 -3.87 -13.09
N ASN A 40 7.05 -3.09 -13.56
CA ASN A 40 7.23 -1.71 -13.95
C ASN A 40 7.33 -0.96 -12.64
N SER A 41 8.57 -0.87 -12.16
CA SER A 41 8.91 -0.01 -11.05
C SER A 41 8.52 1.43 -11.41
N CYS A 42 7.62 1.98 -10.60
CA CYS A 42 7.14 3.36 -10.73
C CYS A 42 7.44 4.15 -9.44
N GLN A 43 8.27 3.63 -8.56
CA GLN A 43 8.74 4.35 -7.39
C GLN A 43 9.67 5.47 -7.84
N PRO A 44 9.41 6.74 -7.47
CA PRO A 44 10.34 7.83 -7.70
C PRO A 44 11.64 7.68 -6.91
N GLU A 45 12.65 8.50 -7.23
CA GLU A 45 13.85 8.58 -6.39
C GLU A 45 13.52 9.14 -5.01
N GLY A 46 14.02 8.49 -3.97
CA GLY A 46 13.78 8.88 -2.59
C GLY A 46 14.83 8.29 -1.66
N GLN A 47 14.66 8.56 -0.36
CA GLN A 47 15.55 8.09 0.69
C GLN A 47 14.81 7.19 1.66
N MET A 48 15.46 6.09 2.03
CA MET A 48 15.04 5.22 3.11
C MET A 48 16.12 5.23 4.20
N THR A 49 15.72 5.52 5.44
CA THR A 49 16.59 5.46 6.62
C THR A 49 15.86 4.77 7.76
N TRP A 50 16.56 4.39 8.82
CA TRP A 50 15.92 3.82 10.01
C TRP A 50 16.71 4.11 11.29
N VAL A 51 16.00 4.12 12.41
CA VAL A 51 16.56 4.29 13.76
C VAL A 51 15.95 3.27 14.72
N ILE A 52 16.60 3.05 15.87
CA ILE A 52 16.08 2.23 16.96
C ILE A 52 15.51 3.16 18.04
N LEU A 53 14.25 2.95 18.41
CA LEU A 53 13.58 3.60 19.51
C LEU A 53 13.56 2.65 20.71
N GLN A 54 13.93 3.16 21.89
CA GLN A 54 13.94 2.40 23.14
C GLN A 54 12.52 2.31 23.74
N ARG A 55 11.61 1.66 23.01
CA ARG A 55 10.21 1.42 23.38
C ARG A 55 9.65 0.25 22.60
N ASP A 56 8.65 -0.38 23.19
CA ASP A 56 8.02 -1.58 22.65
C ASP A 56 6.85 -1.25 21.73
N LEU A 57 6.58 -2.14 20.77
CA LEU A 57 5.33 -2.12 20.01
C LEU A 57 4.30 -3.03 20.70
N PRO A 58 3.00 -2.68 20.66
CA PRO A 58 1.96 -3.60 21.11
C PRO A 58 2.07 -4.98 20.44
N GLY A 59 2.14 -6.04 21.25
CA GLY A 59 2.33 -7.42 20.78
C GLY A 59 3.78 -7.89 20.66
N PHE A 60 4.75 -7.02 20.95
CA PHE A 60 6.18 -7.34 20.98
C PHE A 60 6.82 -6.76 22.26
N PRO A 61 6.47 -7.31 23.45
CA PRO A 61 7.06 -6.86 24.71
C PRO A 61 8.56 -7.18 24.74
N ASP A 62 9.33 -6.32 25.42
CA ASP A 62 10.79 -6.44 25.60
C ASP A 62 11.63 -6.28 24.31
N ASP A 63 10.97 -6.02 23.18
CA ASP A 63 11.61 -5.70 21.91
C ASP A 63 11.55 -4.19 21.68
N ASN A 64 12.71 -3.55 21.42
CA ASN A 64 12.76 -2.16 20.94
C ASN A 64 12.00 -2.00 19.62
N THR A 65 11.85 -0.76 19.13
CA THR A 65 11.16 -0.48 17.86
C THR A 65 12.14 0.04 16.81
N LEU A 66 12.11 -0.54 15.61
CA LEU A 66 12.72 0.03 14.41
C LEU A 66 11.74 1.03 13.79
N GLN A 67 12.10 2.30 13.74
CA GLN A 67 11.37 3.31 12.98
C GLN A 67 12.07 3.55 11.65
N LEU A 68 11.39 3.22 10.56
CA LEU A 68 11.83 3.43 9.20
C LEU A 68 11.27 4.78 8.72
N SER A 69 12.08 5.58 8.06
CA SER A 69 11.68 6.86 7.48
C SER A 69 11.91 6.84 5.96
N TYR A 70 10.84 7.11 5.23
CA TYR A 70 10.83 7.26 3.78
C TYR A 70 10.59 8.71 3.42
N ILE A 71 11.45 9.27 2.58
CA ILE A 71 11.37 10.66 2.13
C ILE A 71 11.48 10.68 0.60
N PHE A 72 10.41 11.16 -0.03
CA PHE A 72 10.36 11.46 -1.45
C PHE A 72 10.13 12.96 -1.62
N PRO A 73 10.98 13.67 -2.38
CA PRO A 73 10.72 15.06 -2.75
C PRO A 73 9.58 15.13 -3.77
N ASP A 74 9.06 16.33 -3.98
CA ASP A 74 8.18 16.63 -5.12
C ASP A 74 8.96 16.41 -6.42
N GLY A 75 8.25 16.05 -7.49
CA GLY A 75 8.89 15.77 -8.77
C GLY A 75 7.94 15.76 -9.94
N ILE A 76 8.43 15.25 -11.07
CA ILE A 76 7.68 15.14 -12.32
C ILE A 76 7.42 13.67 -12.64
N GLN A 77 6.20 13.39 -13.06
CA GLN A 77 5.73 12.05 -13.38
C GLN A 77 6.44 11.46 -14.61
N MET A 78 6.90 10.23 -14.46
CA MET A 78 7.49 9.41 -15.52
C MET A 78 6.39 8.91 -16.48
N GLU A 79 6.80 8.38 -17.63
CA GLU A 79 5.88 7.85 -18.65
C GLU A 79 4.99 6.70 -18.17
N LYS A 80 5.36 6.05 -17.06
CA LYS A 80 4.61 4.95 -16.45
C LYS A 80 3.67 5.39 -15.31
N HIS A 81 3.64 6.68 -14.98
CA HIS A 81 2.74 7.25 -13.97
C HIS A 81 1.39 7.66 -14.58
N PRO A 82 0.35 7.94 -13.75
CA PRO A 82 -0.99 8.27 -14.23
C PRO A 82 -1.04 9.47 -15.19
N HIS A 83 -0.25 10.51 -14.93
CA HIS A 83 -0.22 11.74 -15.71
C HIS A 83 1.23 12.12 -16.08
N PRO A 84 1.84 11.47 -17.08
CA PRO A 84 3.22 11.72 -17.49
C PRO A 84 3.52 13.21 -17.77
N GLY A 85 4.65 13.70 -17.25
CA GLY A 85 5.07 15.08 -17.41
C GLY A 85 4.39 16.09 -16.46
N GLN A 86 3.38 15.67 -15.69
CA GLN A 86 2.77 16.49 -14.65
C GLN A 86 3.53 16.41 -13.33
N PRO A 87 3.45 17.42 -12.46
CA PRO A 87 4.01 17.33 -11.12
C PRO A 87 3.30 16.25 -10.28
N TYR A 88 4.00 15.75 -9.27
CA TYR A 88 3.43 14.99 -8.17
C TYR A 88 3.96 15.54 -6.84
N ALA A 89 3.17 15.42 -5.78
CA ALA A 89 3.58 15.73 -4.42
C ALA A 89 4.41 14.60 -3.81
N GLY A 90 5.51 14.96 -3.16
CA GLY A 90 6.37 14.05 -2.43
C GLY A 90 5.68 13.43 -1.21
N LEU A 91 6.43 12.62 -0.47
CA LEU A 91 5.93 11.90 0.69
C LEU A 91 6.97 11.87 1.80
N ARG A 92 6.51 12.07 3.04
CA ARG A 92 7.27 11.73 4.25
C ARG A 92 6.46 10.74 5.06
N LEU A 93 6.96 9.52 5.16
CA LEU A 93 6.23 8.43 5.82
C LEU A 93 7.15 7.70 6.80
N CYS A 94 6.65 7.50 8.01
CA CYS A 94 7.28 6.63 8.99
C CYS A 94 6.58 5.26 8.99
N ALA A 95 7.37 4.20 9.14
CA ALA A 95 6.85 2.86 9.37
C ALA A 95 7.56 2.20 10.57
N TYR A 96 6.90 1.24 11.21
CA TYR A 96 7.40 0.62 12.43
C TYR A 96 7.55 -0.89 12.29
N LEU A 97 8.63 -1.44 12.83
CA LEU A 97 8.87 -2.87 12.99
C LEU A 97 9.40 -3.15 14.39
N PRO A 98 9.14 -4.31 15.00
CA PRO A 98 9.81 -4.69 16.23
C PRO A 98 11.30 -4.97 15.96
N ASP A 99 12.17 -4.59 16.88
CA ASP A 99 13.61 -4.78 16.81
C ASP A 99 14.05 -6.19 17.25
N ASN A 100 13.37 -7.20 16.70
CA ASN A 100 13.68 -8.60 16.94
C ASN A 100 14.17 -9.29 15.66
N ARG A 101 14.45 -10.60 15.78
CA ARG A 101 15.01 -11.38 14.67
C ARG A 101 14.13 -11.34 13.42
N GLU A 102 12.80 -11.42 13.57
CA GLU A 102 11.89 -11.41 12.42
C GLU A 102 11.69 -10.00 11.87
N GLY A 103 11.56 -8.99 12.72
CA GLY A 103 11.48 -7.59 12.28
C GLY A 103 12.74 -7.12 11.55
N ARG A 104 13.93 -7.48 12.03
CA ARG A 104 15.21 -7.21 11.31
C ARG A 104 15.32 -7.94 9.97
N ARG A 105 14.71 -9.12 9.83
CA ARG A 105 14.61 -9.80 8.52
C ARG A 105 13.71 -9.02 7.57
N VAL A 106 12.54 -8.59 8.05
CA VAL A 106 11.62 -7.75 7.26
C VAL A 106 12.29 -6.44 6.86
N LEU A 107 13.01 -5.77 7.76
CA LEU A 107 13.76 -4.55 7.46
C LEU A 107 14.70 -4.74 6.26
N LYS A 108 15.49 -5.83 6.24
CA LYS A 108 16.41 -6.13 5.12
C LYS A 108 15.67 -6.37 3.81
N LEU A 109 14.50 -7.01 3.85
CA LEU A 109 13.71 -7.25 2.64
C LEU A 109 13.05 -5.96 2.14
N LEU A 110 12.55 -5.10 3.04
CA LEU A 110 12.04 -3.78 2.68
C LEU A 110 13.14 -2.90 2.09
N ASP A 111 14.34 -2.92 2.68
CA ASP A 111 15.50 -2.20 2.14
C ASP A 111 15.83 -2.66 0.70
N LYS A 112 15.90 -3.97 0.46
CA LYS A 112 16.07 -4.52 -0.90
C LYS A 112 14.94 -4.11 -1.83
N ALA A 113 13.68 -4.21 -1.40
CA ALA A 113 12.52 -3.86 -2.19
C ALA A 113 12.46 -2.36 -2.53
N PHE A 114 12.92 -1.51 -1.61
CA PHE A 114 13.03 -0.07 -1.83
C PHE A 114 14.04 0.24 -2.93
N HIS A 115 15.23 -0.37 -2.89
CA HIS A 115 16.25 -0.21 -3.93
C HIS A 115 15.84 -0.82 -5.27
N GLN A 116 14.96 -1.81 -5.26
CA GLN A 116 14.33 -2.37 -6.46
C GLN A 116 13.08 -1.58 -6.89
N GLN A 117 12.77 -0.45 -6.24
CA GLN A 117 11.67 0.45 -6.59
C GLN A 117 10.27 -0.22 -6.55
N LEU A 118 10.04 -1.08 -5.55
CA LEU A 118 8.81 -1.89 -5.41
C LEU A 118 7.88 -1.45 -4.27
N LEU A 119 8.30 -0.52 -3.41
CA LEU A 119 7.54 -0.16 -2.20
C LEU A 119 6.54 0.97 -2.41
N PHE A 120 6.83 1.91 -3.32
CA PHE A 120 5.99 3.09 -3.54
C PHE A 120 5.67 3.28 -5.03
N THR A 121 4.69 4.12 -5.30
CA THR A 121 4.33 4.56 -6.66
C THR A 121 3.76 5.98 -6.59
N VAL A 122 3.62 6.64 -7.73
CA VAL A 122 2.73 7.81 -7.85
C VAL A 122 1.32 7.32 -8.14
N ALA A 123 0.33 7.87 -7.46
CA ALA A 123 -1.08 7.65 -7.71
C ALA A 123 -1.88 8.94 -7.47
N THR A 124 -3.04 9.02 -8.12
CA THR A 124 -4.01 10.09 -7.90
C THR A 124 -4.88 9.75 -6.69
N ASN A 125 -4.98 10.66 -5.73
CA ASN A 125 -5.84 10.50 -4.55
C ASN A 125 -7.33 10.81 -4.89
N GLU A 126 -8.22 10.69 -3.91
CA GLU A 126 -9.67 10.94 -4.09
C GLU A 126 -9.97 12.40 -4.47
N ASP A 127 -9.09 13.33 -4.09
CA ASP A 127 -9.19 14.75 -4.40
C ASP A 127 -8.62 15.12 -5.79
N GLY A 128 -8.08 14.14 -6.53
CA GLY A 128 -7.51 14.35 -7.86
C GLY A 128 -6.05 14.82 -7.85
N GLU A 129 -5.37 14.79 -6.70
CA GLU A 129 -3.97 15.16 -6.58
C GLU A 129 -3.05 13.95 -6.79
N ASP A 130 -2.02 14.13 -7.60
CA ASP A 130 -1.01 13.10 -7.81
C ASP A 130 0.07 13.18 -6.74
N MET A 131 0.28 12.08 -6.03
CA MET A 131 1.25 12.03 -4.94
C MET A 131 1.93 10.67 -4.84
N VAL A 132 3.08 10.64 -4.17
CA VAL A 132 3.72 9.38 -3.81
C VAL A 132 2.88 8.68 -2.73
N THR A 133 2.56 7.42 -2.98
CA THR A 133 1.80 6.54 -2.08
C THR A 133 2.46 5.17 -1.94
N THR A 134 2.07 4.44 -0.90
CA THR A 134 2.49 3.05 -0.70
C THR A 134 1.96 2.16 -1.82
N GLY A 135 2.82 1.28 -2.33
CA GLY A 135 2.47 0.28 -3.34
C GLY A 135 1.80 -0.95 -2.73
N PHE A 136 2.14 -2.13 -3.28
CA PHE A 136 1.51 -3.40 -2.91
C PHE A 136 1.94 -3.95 -1.54
N ILE A 137 3.07 -3.48 -0.99
CA ILE A 137 3.60 -3.97 0.26
C ILE A 137 3.08 -3.08 1.40
N PRO A 138 2.24 -3.61 2.31
CA PRO A 138 1.69 -2.81 3.39
C PRO A 138 2.79 -2.44 4.39
N LEU A 139 2.75 -1.18 4.84
CA LEU A 139 3.64 -0.65 5.87
C LEU A 139 2.84 -0.35 7.13
N LYS A 140 3.42 -0.60 8.30
CA LYS A 140 2.81 -0.21 9.57
C LYS A 140 3.11 1.25 9.87
N THR A 141 2.23 2.15 9.46
CA THR A 141 2.43 3.61 9.56
C THR A 141 2.08 4.17 10.94
N GLN A 142 1.40 3.39 11.78
CA GLN A 142 1.10 3.73 13.17
C GLN A 142 1.83 2.77 14.12
N PRO A 143 2.39 3.26 15.24
CA PRO A 143 2.99 2.37 16.24
C PRO A 143 1.92 1.63 17.05
N GLU A 144 0.69 2.14 17.09
CA GLU A 144 -0.43 1.64 17.92
C GLU A 144 -1.75 1.73 17.15
N GLY A 145 -2.87 1.30 17.76
CA GLY A 145 -4.22 1.39 17.16
C GLY A 145 -4.68 0.15 16.39
N GLY A 146 -3.81 -0.86 16.25
CA GLY A 146 -4.12 -2.14 15.64
C GLY A 146 -4.21 -2.11 14.10
N TYR A 147 -4.52 -3.26 13.52
CA TYR A 147 -4.42 -3.47 12.06
C TYR A 147 -5.31 -2.55 11.21
N LYS A 148 -6.45 -2.07 11.74
CA LYS A 148 -7.41 -1.25 10.98
C LYS A 148 -6.88 0.13 10.58
N VAL A 149 -5.84 0.58 11.26
CA VAL A 149 -5.18 1.88 11.03
C VAL A 149 -3.71 1.70 10.67
N ASP A 150 -3.37 0.53 10.09
CA ASP A 150 -1.99 0.16 9.78
C ASP A 150 -1.05 0.23 11.00
N GLY A 151 -1.59 -0.17 12.17
CA GLY A 151 -0.87 -0.16 13.44
C GLY A 151 -0.70 -1.54 14.08
N TYR A 152 -0.10 -1.53 15.28
CA TYR A 152 0.08 -2.70 16.13
C TYR A 152 -0.95 -2.69 17.29
N PRO A 153 -1.34 -3.86 17.84
CA PRO A 153 -0.80 -5.19 17.58
C PRO A 153 -1.32 -5.80 16.27
N ASP A 154 -0.45 -6.55 15.59
CA ASP A 154 -0.77 -7.36 14.41
C ASP A 154 0.25 -8.50 14.28
N SER A 155 -0.14 -9.70 14.70
CA SER A 155 0.75 -10.87 14.73
C SER A 155 1.04 -11.44 13.34
N GLU A 156 0.17 -11.22 12.36
CA GLU A 156 0.30 -11.79 11.02
C GLU A 156 1.13 -10.90 10.08
N TYR A 157 1.28 -9.61 10.41
CA TYR A 157 1.94 -8.62 9.56
C TYR A 157 3.32 -9.06 9.04
N LEU A 158 4.24 -9.45 9.93
CA LEU A 158 5.62 -9.79 9.52
C LEU A 158 5.65 -11.00 8.57
N LYS A 159 4.76 -11.97 8.77
CA LYS A 159 4.65 -13.15 7.90
C LYS A 159 4.02 -12.77 6.55
N ALA A 160 2.99 -11.95 6.56
CA ALA A 160 2.31 -11.48 5.35
C ALA A 160 3.26 -10.67 4.46
N VAL A 161 3.99 -9.70 5.02
CA VAL A 161 4.95 -8.88 4.28
C VAL A 161 6.06 -9.73 3.66
N ARG A 162 6.61 -10.69 4.42
CA ARG A 162 7.63 -11.62 3.87
C ARG A 162 7.09 -12.41 2.68
N LYS A 163 5.85 -12.89 2.76
CA LYS A 163 5.22 -13.62 1.66
C LYS A 163 5.04 -12.70 0.44
N LEU A 164 4.48 -11.50 0.63
CA LEU A 164 4.27 -10.54 -0.45
C LEU A 164 5.59 -10.13 -1.13
N LEU A 165 6.64 -9.90 -0.35
CA LEU A 165 7.97 -9.57 -0.87
C LEU A 165 8.58 -10.73 -1.66
N LYS A 166 8.44 -11.96 -1.15
CA LYS A 166 8.87 -13.17 -1.87
C LYS A 166 8.10 -13.35 -3.18
N ASP A 167 6.78 -13.15 -3.20
CA ASP A 167 5.94 -13.23 -4.40
C ASP A 167 6.34 -12.17 -5.45
N LYS A 168 7.01 -11.08 -5.03
CA LYS A 168 7.61 -10.06 -5.88
C LYS A 168 9.09 -10.33 -6.25
N GLY A 169 9.65 -11.46 -5.83
CA GLY A 169 11.03 -11.85 -6.13
C GLY A 169 12.09 -11.28 -5.18
N VAL A 170 11.70 -10.81 -3.99
CA VAL A 170 12.62 -10.25 -2.99
C VAL A 170 12.87 -11.27 -1.87
N GLU A 171 14.10 -11.80 -1.78
CA GLU A 171 14.56 -12.77 -0.76
C GLU A 171 15.96 -12.40 -0.21
#